data_AF-A0A2U1LFC5-F1
#
_entry.id   AF-A0A2U1LFC5-F1
#
_cell.length_a   1.000
_cell.length_b   1.000
_cell.length_c   1.000
_cell.angle_alpha   90.00
_cell.angle_beta   90.00
_cell.angle_gamma   90.00
#
_symmetry.space_group_name_H-M   'P 1'
#
loop_
_entity.id
_entity.type
_entity.pdbx_description
1 polymer ?
#
loop_
_entity_poly.entity_id
_entity_poly.type
_entity_poly.pdbx_seq_one_letter_code
_entity_poly.pdbx_strand_id
1 'polypeptide(L)'
;MLNKHMVNGTRWEALEDIAHKIQFDMLGVKQSDAYKFYLWERYKRSSRSERTKIVKEIREFYTYMAELEKSINMIGLLLFGPQHGSTIMRSSRVPGLPDWECLRSTVELFEKHCGLITEHAMGHLIAFANICIKLVDKEAVEEAFKLTCSTMINIPYGTLASD
;
A
#
# COMPACT_ATOMS: atom_id res chain seq x y z
N MET A 1 -38.78 30.71 23.38
CA MET A 1 -37.81 29.75 23.95
C MET A 1 -37.50 28.72 22.89
N LEU A 2 -36.35 28.84 22.22
CA LEU A 2 -35.85 27.84 21.27
C LEU A 2 -35.25 26.69 22.09
N ASN A 3 -35.83 25.51 21.96
CA ASN A 3 -35.40 24.32 22.69
C ASN A 3 -34.02 23.88 22.16
N LYS A 4 -32.99 24.12 22.97
CA LYS A 4 -31.70 23.44 22.91
C LYS A 4 -31.93 21.95 23.11
N HIS A 5 -31.85 21.14 22.07
CA HIS A 5 -31.36 19.76 22.13
C HIS A 5 -30.92 19.30 20.73
N MET A 6 -29.88 19.94 20.19
CA MET A 6 -29.11 19.46 19.05
C MET A 6 -27.63 19.44 19.41
N VAL A 7 -27.25 18.67 20.42
CA VAL A 7 -25.84 18.37 20.72
C VAL A 7 -25.82 17.01 21.43
N ASN A 8 -25.17 16.01 20.80
CA ASN A 8 -24.84 14.64 21.32
C ASN A 8 -25.45 13.41 20.59
N GLY A 9 -25.63 13.44 19.27
CA GLY A 9 -25.64 12.24 18.40
C GLY A 9 -24.29 12.13 17.68
N THR A 10 -23.38 11.30 18.19
CA THR A 10 -21.94 11.66 18.30
C THR A 10 -21.05 11.02 17.23
N ARG A 11 -20.88 11.65 16.05
CA ARG A 11 -19.91 11.34 14.95
C ARG A 11 -19.94 9.94 14.31
N TRP A 12 -20.12 8.90 15.11
CA TRP A 12 -20.15 7.49 14.74
C TRP A 12 -21.47 7.10 14.08
N GLU A 13 -22.61 7.58 14.57
CA GLU A 13 -23.92 7.32 13.97
C GLU A 13 -23.95 7.77 12.51
N ALA A 14 -23.35 8.91 12.19
CA ALA A 14 -23.21 9.40 10.82
C ALA A 14 -22.36 8.47 9.94
N LEU A 15 -21.26 7.91 10.46
CA LEU A 15 -20.40 6.97 9.73
C LEU A 15 -21.06 5.61 9.55
N GLU A 16 -21.81 5.14 10.54
CA GLU A 16 -22.59 3.90 10.47
C GLU A 16 -23.70 4.01 9.43
N ASP A 17 -24.39 5.14 9.38
CA ASP A 17 -25.45 5.40 8.41
C ASP A 17 -24.91 5.43 6.97
N ILE A 18 -23.72 6.03 6.78
CA ILE A 18 -23.00 6.00 5.49
C ILE A 18 -22.61 4.57 5.12
N ALA A 19 -22.04 3.81 6.06
CA ALA A 19 -21.56 2.45 5.78
C ALA A 19 -22.68 1.50 5.34
N HIS A 20 -23.89 1.65 5.90
CA HIS A 20 -25.05 0.86 5.49
C HIS A 20 -25.62 1.28 4.12
N LYS A 21 -25.52 2.57 3.75
CA LYS A 21 -25.99 3.10 2.46
C LYS A 21 -25.09 2.71 1.28
N ILE A 22 -23.81 2.47 1.54
CA ILE A 22 -22.87 2.03 0.51
C ILE A 22 -23.10 0.54 0.22
N GLN A 23 -23.69 0.25 -0.94
CA GLN A 23 -23.67 -1.07 -1.56
C GLN A 23 -22.51 -1.13 -2.54
N PHE A 24 -21.65 -2.13 -2.36
CA PHE A 24 -20.58 -2.43 -3.30
C PHE A 24 -20.97 -3.63 -4.15
N ASP A 25 -20.83 -3.48 -5.46
CA ASP A 25 -20.79 -4.62 -6.36
C ASP A 25 -19.37 -5.22 -6.28
N MET A 26 -19.27 -6.48 -5.84
CA MET A 26 -18.00 -7.20 -5.85
C MET A 26 -17.61 -7.66 -7.27
N LEU A 27 -18.52 -7.62 -8.24
CA LEU A 27 -18.22 -7.88 -9.64
C LEU A 27 -17.37 -6.73 -10.20
N GLY A 28 -16.14 -7.04 -10.61
CA GLY A 28 -15.24 -6.07 -11.25
C GLY A 28 -14.28 -5.35 -10.30
N VAL A 29 -14.16 -5.79 -9.04
CA VAL A 29 -13.10 -5.30 -8.13
C VAL A 29 -11.72 -5.67 -8.69
N LYS A 30 -10.85 -4.67 -8.86
CA LYS A 30 -9.44 -4.91 -9.19
C LYS A 30 -8.79 -5.72 -8.08
N GLN A 31 -7.96 -6.70 -8.43
CA GLN A 31 -7.26 -7.54 -7.45
C GLN A 31 -6.47 -6.70 -6.42
N SER A 32 -5.89 -5.57 -6.84
CA SER A 32 -5.16 -4.62 -5.97
C SER A 32 -6.03 -3.94 -4.91
N ASP A 33 -7.35 -3.91 -5.10
CA ASP A 33 -8.28 -3.29 -4.16
C ASP A 33 -8.96 -4.32 -3.25
N ALA A 34 -8.84 -5.62 -3.54
CA ALA A 34 -9.55 -6.70 -2.84
C ALA A 34 -9.39 -6.62 -1.31
N TYR A 35 -8.20 -6.31 -0.80
CA TYR A 35 -7.98 -6.17 0.64
C TYR A 35 -8.65 -4.93 1.26
N LYS A 36 -8.75 -3.83 0.51
CA LYS A 36 -9.49 -2.64 0.94
C LYS A 36 -10.97 -2.98 1.09
N PHE A 37 -11.52 -3.75 0.15
CA PHE A 37 -12.89 -4.25 0.23
C PHE A 37 -13.08 -5.21 1.41
N TYR A 38 -12.15 -6.13 1.64
CA TYR A 38 -12.18 -7.02 2.80
C TYR A 38 -12.22 -6.25 4.13
N LEU A 39 -11.32 -5.28 4.31
CA LEU A 39 -11.29 -4.43 5.51
C LEU A 39 -12.58 -3.62 5.67
N TRP A 40 -13.12 -3.09 4.57
CA TRP A 40 -14.38 -2.37 4.57
C TRP A 40 -15.57 -3.25 4.96
N GLU A 41 -15.70 -4.44 4.38
CA GLU A 41 -16.78 -5.36 4.71
C GLU A 41 -16.72 -5.81 6.17
N ARG A 42 -15.51 -6.04 6.71
CA ARG A 42 -15.32 -6.28 8.14
C ARG A 42 -15.77 -5.08 8.99
N TYR A 43 -15.38 -3.87 8.60
CA TYR A 43 -15.81 -2.64 9.28
C TYR A 43 -17.33 -2.49 9.28
N LYS A 44 -17.97 -2.70 8.12
CA LYS A 44 -19.42 -2.58 7.94
C LYS A 44 -20.18 -3.56 8.82
N ARG A 45 -19.75 -4.82 8.87
CA ARG A 45 -20.46 -5.93 9.54
C ARG A 45 -20.15 -6.08 11.04
N SER A 46 -19.15 -5.38 11.56
CA SER A 46 -18.69 -5.52 12.95
C SER A 46 -19.48 -4.66 13.94
N SER A 47 -19.44 -5.08 15.21
CA SER A 47 -20.00 -4.29 16.31
C SER A 47 -19.18 -3.02 16.56
N ARG A 48 -19.77 -2.03 17.26
CA ARG A 48 -19.09 -0.75 17.55
C ARG A 48 -17.79 -0.91 18.34
N SER A 49 -17.71 -1.89 19.23
CA SER A 49 -16.48 -2.19 19.99
C SER A 49 -15.38 -2.81 19.12
N GLU A 50 -15.73 -3.66 18.16
CA GLU A 50 -14.80 -4.28 17.21
C GLU A 50 -14.35 -3.32 16.12
N ARG A 51 -15.22 -2.41 15.67
CA ARG A 51 -14.91 -1.38 14.67
C ARG A 51 -13.68 -0.56 15.02
N THR A 52 -13.43 -0.29 16.30
CA THR A 52 -12.24 0.47 16.72
C THR A 52 -10.95 -0.27 16.38
N LYS A 53 -10.93 -1.61 16.54
CA LYS A 53 -9.79 -2.46 16.17
C LYS A 53 -9.61 -2.49 14.65
N ILE A 54 -10.71 -2.62 13.91
CA ILE A 54 -10.67 -2.63 12.44
C ILE A 54 -10.23 -1.27 11.87
N VAL A 55 -10.68 -0.15 12.47
CA VAL A 55 -10.22 1.19 12.08
C VAL A 55 -8.73 1.37 12.34
N LYS A 56 -8.19 0.77 13.41
CA LYS A 56 -6.74 0.74 13.65
C LYS A 56 -6.02 -0.05 12.56
N GLU A 57 -6.51 -1.24 12.22
CA GLU A 57 -5.96 -2.10 11.15
C GLU A 57 -6.00 -1.40 9.78
N ILE A 58 -7.12 -0.74 9.43
CA ILE A 58 -7.25 0.10 8.23
C ILE A 58 -6.20 1.21 8.24
N ARG A 59 -6.03 1.92 9.35
CA ARG A 59 -5.04 2.99 9.45
C ARG A 59 -3.62 2.45 9.22
N GLU A 60 -3.26 1.36 9.86
CA GLU A 60 -1.94 0.74 9.71
C GLU A 60 -1.70 0.31 8.26
N PHE A 61 -2.68 -0.33 7.61
CA PHE A 61 -2.61 -0.68 6.19
C PHE A 61 -2.37 0.55 5.30
N TYR A 62 -3.16 1.61 5.45
CA TYR A 62 -2.99 2.82 4.62
C TYR A 62 -1.68 3.55 4.90
N THR A 63 -1.21 3.57 6.15
CA THR A 63 0.11 4.12 6.49
C THR A 63 1.22 3.32 5.82
N TYR A 64 1.17 1.98 5.90
CA TYR A 64 2.13 1.10 5.25
C TYR A 64 2.16 1.32 3.73
N MET A 65 1.01 1.31 3.07
CA MET A 65 0.92 1.52 1.62
C MET A 65 1.44 2.90 1.20
N ALA A 66 1.17 3.94 2.00
CA ALA A 66 1.63 5.30 1.71
C ALA A 66 3.16 5.43 1.85
N GLU A 67 3.77 4.87 2.90
CA GLU A 67 5.23 4.89 3.06
C GLU A 67 5.92 4.05 1.98
N LEU A 68 5.31 2.94 1.55
CA LEU A 68 5.81 2.13 0.45
C LEU A 68 5.77 2.90 -0.88
N GLU A 69 4.64 3.52 -1.23
CA GLU A 69 4.53 4.33 -2.44
C GLU A 69 5.52 5.49 -2.43
N LYS A 70 5.64 6.19 -1.30
CA LYS A 70 6.60 7.29 -1.13
C LYS A 70 8.04 6.81 -1.34
N SER A 71 8.42 5.68 -0.75
CA SER A 71 9.75 5.10 -0.92
C SER A 71 10.02 4.75 -2.39
N ILE A 72 9.06 4.11 -3.07
CA ILE A 72 9.20 3.74 -4.49
C ILE A 72 9.33 4.97 -5.40
N ASN A 73 8.58 6.03 -5.12
CA ASN A 73 8.71 7.29 -5.86
C ASN A 73 10.08 7.93 -5.64
N MET A 74 10.61 7.92 -4.41
CA MET A 74 11.94 8.45 -4.09
C MET A 74 13.05 7.64 -4.76
N ILE A 75 12.95 6.31 -4.74
CA ILE A 75 13.85 5.42 -5.48
C ILE A 75 13.83 5.75 -6.97
N GLY A 76 12.65 5.89 -7.57
CA GLY A 76 12.52 6.28 -8.97
C GLY A 76 13.18 7.63 -9.28
N LEU A 77 13.05 8.60 -8.38
CA LEU A 77 13.73 9.90 -8.49
C LEU A 77 15.25 9.75 -8.46
N LEU A 78 15.79 8.96 -7.54
CA LEU A 78 17.23 8.74 -7.41
C LEU A 78 17.83 7.99 -8.60
N LEU A 79 17.14 6.97 -9.11
CA LEU A 79 17.64 6.11 -10.18
C LEU A 79 17.44 6.68 -11.59
N PHE A 80 16.33 7.40 -11.82
CA PHE A 80 15.94 7.83 -13.17
C PHE A 80 15.64 9.33 -13.29
N GLY A 81 15.82 10.08 -12.21
CA GLY A 81 15.60 11.53 -12.18
C GLY A 81 14.13 11.94 -12.18
N PRO A 82 13.85 13.25 -12.01
CA PRO A 82 12.50 13.77 -11.80
C PRO A 82 11.60 13.69 -13.04
N GLN A 83 12.19 13.64 -14.24
CA GLN A 83 11.44 13.59 -15.49
C GLN A 83 10.92 12.18 -15.81
N HIS A 84 11.70 11.15 -15.47
CA HIS A 84 11.41 9.78 -15.90
C HIS A 84 11.12 8.81 -14.75
N GLY A 85 11.53 9.13 -13.51
CA GLY A 85 11.35 8.28 -12.34
C GLY A 85 9.95 7.75 -12.16
N SER A 86 8.96 8.63 -12.02
CA SER A 86 7.57 8.20 -11.82
C SER A 86 7.04 7.37 -13.00
N THR A 87 7.33 7.78 -14.23
CA THR A 87 6.86 7.13 -15.45
C THR A 87 7.46 5.74 -15.63
N ILE A 88 8.76 5.58 -15.40
CA ILE A 88 9.46 4.28 -15.48
C ILE A 88 8.94 3.35 -14.39
N MET A 89 8.89 3.82 -13.14
CA MET A 89 8.49 2.98 -12.01
C MET A 89 7.04 2.48 -12.12
N ARG A 90 6.15 3.25 -12.76
CA ARG A 90 4.71 2.93 -12.88
C ARG A 90 4.31 2.32 -14.23
N SER A 91 5.24 2.15 -15.16
CA SER A 91 4.91 1.64 -16.50
C SER A 91 4.38 0.21 -16.42
N SER A 92 3.12 0.02 -16.81
CA SER A 92 2.50 -1.30 -16.92
C SER A 92 2.86 -2.05 -18.20
N ARG A 93 3.42 -1.34 -19.19
CA ARG A 93 3.91 -1.92 -20.43
C ARG A 93 5.36 -2.30 -20.23
N VAL A 94 5.58 -3.58 -20.02
CA VAL A 94 6.90 -4.18 -20.01
C VAL A 94 7.08 -4.92 -21.33
N PRO A 95 7.77 -4.36 -22.35
CA PRO A 95 8.15 -5.13 -23.52
C PRO A 95 9.27 -6.09 -23.08
N GLY A 96 8.94 -7.37 -22.94
CA GLY A 96 9.87 -8.43 -22.50
C GLY A 96 9.56 -8.97 -21.11
N LEU A 97 9.92 -10.23 -20.86
CA LEU A 97 9.90 -10.80 -19.51
C LEU A 97 11.07 -10.19 -18.73
N PRO A 98 10.87 -9.77 -17.46
CA PRO A 98 11.99 -9.32 -16.65
C PRO A 98 12.99 -10.46 -16.46
N ASP A 99 14.26 -10.12 -16.32
CA ASP A 99 15.23 -11.05 -15.76
C ASP A 99 14.79 -11.41 -14.34
N TRP A 100 14.38 -12.67 -14.14
CA TRP A 100 13.87 -13.18 -12.88
C TRP A 100 14.93 -13.18 -11.77
N GLU A 101 16.21 -13.31 -12.13
CA GLU A 101 17.31 -13.24 -11.17
C GLU A 101 17.51 -11.80 -10.70
N CYS A 102 17.46 -10.84 -11.62
CA CYS A 102 17.46 -9.42 -11.27
C CYS A 102 16.25 -9.07 -10.40
N LEU A 103 15.04 -9.50 -10.77
CA LEU A 103 13.83 -9.17 -10.02
C LEU A 103 13.92 -9.71 -8.59
N ARG A 104 14.32 -10.98 -8.43
CA ARG A 104 14.49 -11.60 -7.12
C ARG A 104 15.51 -10.84 -6.28
N SER A 105 16.70 -10.58 -6.83
CA SER A 105 17.75 -9.89 -6.07
C SER A 105 17.38 -8.45 -5.72
N THR A 106 16.61 -7.77 -6.59
CA THR A 106 16.09 -6.42 -6.31
C THR A 106 15.06 -6.43 -5.20
N VAL A 107 14.16 -7.42 -5.18
CA VAL A 107 13.20 -7.63 -4.08
C VAL A 107 13.96 -7.89 -2.77
N GLU A 108 14.91 -8.82 -2.76
CA GLU A 108 15.71 -9.14 -1.56
C GLU A 108 16.46 -7.92 -1.03
N LEU A 109 17.04 -7.10 -1.91
CA LEU A 109 17.70 -5.85 -1.53
C LEU A 109 16.72 -4.84 -0.95
N PHE A 110 15.53 -4.71 -1.55
CA PHE A 110 14.50 -3.82 -1.02
C PHE A 110 14.08 -4.29 0.37
N GLU A 111 13.78 -5.58 0.56
CA GLU A 111 13.33 -6.10 1.83
C GLU A 111 14.39 -5.98 2.94
N LYS A 112 15.67 -6.13 2.58
CA LYS A 112 16.81 -5.94 3.48
C LYS A 112 16.89 -4.51 4.04
N HIS A 113 16.57 -3.49 3.24
CA HIS A 113 16.79 -2.07 3.61
C HIS A 113 15.49 -1.33 3.94
N CYS A 114 14.37 -1.72 3.34
CA CYS A 114 13.09 -1.04 3.43
C CYS A 114 12.03 -1.85 4.18
N GLY A 115 12.20 -3.16 4.35
CA GLY A 115 11.20 -4.04 4.96
C GLY A 115 10.36 -4.82 3.95
N LEU A 116 9.62 -5.82 4.45
CA LEU A 116 8.98 -6.83 3.59
C LEU A 116 7.85 -6.25 2.75
N ILE A 117 7.68 -6.85 1.57
CA ILE A 117 6.54 -6.57 0.69
C ILE A 117 5.45 -7.59 0.98
N THR A 118 4.34 -7.10 1.53
CA THR A 118 3.18 -7.95 1.81
C THR A 118 2.48 -8.39 0.51
N GLU A 119 1.66 -9.43 0.59
CA GLU A 119 0.82 -9.88 -0.54
C GLU A 119 -0.02 -8.73 -1.14
N HIS A 120 -0.48 -7.82 -0.28
CA HIS A 120 -1.29 -6.67 -0.65
C HIS A 120 -0.49 -5.56 -1.38
N ALA A 121 0.83 -5.62 -1.29
CA ALA A 121 1.75 -4.68 -1.89
C ALA A 121 2.45 -5.24 -3.14
N MET A 122 2.13 -6.47 -3.58
CA MET A 122 2.77 -7.09 -4.75
C MET A 122 2.60 -6.30 -6.06
N GLY A 123 1.61 -5.40 -6.14
CA GLY A 123 1.49 -4.45 -7.26
C GLY A 123 2.74 -3.58 -7.48
N HIS A 124 3.57 -3.40 -6.44
CA HIS A 124 4.82 -2.65 -6.52
C HIS A 124 5.98 -3.42 -7.15
N LEU A 125 5.88 -4.75 -7.30
CA LEU A 125 6.90 -5.57 -7.95
C LEU A 125 7.13 -5.15 -9.42
N ILE A 126 6.14 -4.52 -10.04
CA ILE A 126 6.30 -3.98 -11.40
C ILE A 126 7.37 -2.87 -11.46
N ALA A 127 7.53 -2.09 -10.39
CA ALA A 127 8.57 -1.07 -10.32
C ALA A 127 9.97 -1.70 -10.33
N PHE A 128 10.14 -2.83 -9.65
CA PHE A 128 11.42 -3.56 -9.64
C PHE A 128 11.69 -4.28 -10.95
N ALA A 129 10.65 -4.83 -11.60
CA ALA A 129 10.78 -5.34 -12.95
C ALA A 129 11.23 -4.24 -13.93
N ASN A 130 10.68 -3.03 -13.78
CA ASN A 130 11.08 -1.86 -14.58
C ASN A 130 12.51 -1.40 -14.27
N ILE A 131 12.97 -1.48 -13.01
CA ILE A 131 14.39 -1.27 -12.66
C ILE A 131 15.24 -2.26 -13.45
N CYS A 132 14.99 -3.56 -13.35
CA CYS A 132 15.78 -4.59 -14.05
C CYS A 132 15.88 -4.41 -15.56
N ILE A 133 14.85 -3.84 -16.19
CA ILE A 133 14.82 -3.62 -17.63
C ILE A 133 15.54 -2.35 -18.06
N LYS A 134 15.61 -1.34 -17.17
CA LYS A 134 16.19 -0.03 -17.47
C LYS A 134 17.56 0.19 -16.85
N LEU A 135 17.90 -0.54 -15.80
CA LEU A 135 19.09 -0.39 -14.97
C LEU A 135 19.48 -1.74 -14.36
N VAL A 136 20.74 -2.13 -14.56
CA VAL A 136 21.29 -3.41 -14.07
C VAL A 136 22.42 -3.23 -13.07
N ASP A 137 22.74 -1.98 -12.72
CA ASP A 137 23.75 -1.64 -11.70
C ASP A 137 23.16 -1.89 -10.31
N LYS A 138 23.55 -3.03 -9.71
CA LYS A 138 23.01 -3.49 -8.43
C LYS A 138 23.48 -2.61 -7.27
N GLU A 139 24.71 -2.09 -7.35
CA GLU A 139 25.29 -1.21 -6.36
C GLU A 139 24.52 0.12 -6.31
N ALA A 140 24.20 0.70 -7.46
CA ALA A 140 23.39 1.92 -7.54
C ALA A 140 21.97 1.70 -6.98
N VAL A 141 21.36 0.55 -7.29
CA VAL A 141 20.03 0.18 -6.76
C VAL A 141 20.07 0.02 -5.24
N GLU A 142 21.04 -0.72 -4.70
CA GLU A 142 21.17 -0.91 -3.25
C GLU A 142 21.41 0.42 -2.52
N GLU A 143 22.24 1.31 -3.08
CA GLU A 143 22.50 2.61 -2.49
C GLU A 143 21.25 3.50 -2.50
N ALA A 144 20.46 3.48 -3.57
CA ALA A 144 19.18 4.19 -3.61
C ALA A 144 18.19 3.68 -2.55
N PHE A 145 18.18 2.38 -2.27
CA PHE A 145 17.36 1.80 -1.21
C PHE A 145 17.82 2.26 0.18
N LYS A 146 19.13 2.20 0.47
CA LYS A 146 19.69 2.69 1.75
C LYS A 146 19.39 4.16 2.00
N LEU A 147 19.57 5.00 0.98
CA LEU A 147 19.32 6.45 1.09
C LEU A 147 17.84 6.77 1.29
N THR A 148 16.95 5.98 0.69
CA THR A 148 15.51 6.18 0.80
C THR A 148 14.96 5.67 2.13
N CYS A 149 15.40 4.48 2.54
CA CYS A 149 14.85 3.73 3.64
C CYS A 149 15.74 3.81 4.88
N SER A 150 15.88 5.01 5.43
CA SER A 150 16.64 5.23 6.67
C SER A 150 16.05 4.51 7.90
N THR A 151 14.80 4.04 7.79
CA THR A 151 14.09 3.21 8.77
C THR A 151 13.22 2.19 8.05
N MET A 152 13.08 1.00 8.65
CA MET A 152 12.22 -0.06 8.11
C MET A 152 10.75 0.37 8.03
N ILE A 153 10.10 0.04 6.92
CA ILE A 153 8.66 0.21 6.74
C ILE A 153 7.97 -0.91 7.53
N ASN A 154 7.26 -0.52 8.58
CA ASN A 154 6.61 -1.47 9.48
C ASN A 154 5.37 -2.09 8.83
N ILE A 155 5.32 -3.41 8.81
CA ILE A 155 4.17 -4.18 8.33
C ILE A 155 3.03 -4.08 9.35
N PRO A 156 1.77 -3.91 8.92
CA PRO A 156 0.63 -3.96 9.83
C PRO A 156 0.54 -5.34 10.50
N TYR A 157 0.28 -5.38 11.81
CA TYR A 157 0.13 -6.63 12.57
C TYR A 157 -0.96 -7.55 12.00
N GLY A 158 -2.00 -7.00 11.37
CA GLY A 158 -3.09 -7.75 10.75
C GLY A 158 -2.76 -8.41 9.39
N THR A 159 -1.60 -8.11 8.82
CA THR A 159 -1.17 -8.65 7.50
C THR A 159 -0.28 -9.89 7.60
N LEU A 160 0.22 -10.21 8.81
CA LEU A 160 1.02 -11.40 9.08
C LEU A 160 0.19 -12.61 9.57
N ALA A 161 -1.15 -12.48 9.63
CA ALA A 161 -2.03 -13.44 10.27
C ALA A 161 -2.73 -14.41 9.28
N SER A 162 -2.19 -14.56 8.07
CA SER A 162 -2.67 -15.51 7.07
C SER A 162 -1.66 -16.63 6.87
N ASP A 163 -1.51 -17.47 7.90
CA ASP A 163 -0.96 -18.83 7.81
C ASP A 163 -2.08 -19.84 8.12
#